data_AF-A0A517MDW1-F1
#
_entry.id   AF-A0A517MDW1-F1
#
_cell.length_a   1.000
_cell.length_b   1.000
_cell.length_c   1.000
_cell.angle_alpha   90.00
_cell.angle_beta   90.00
_cell.angle_gamma   90.00
#
_symmetry.space_group_name_H-M   'P 1'
#
loop_
_entity.id
_entity.type
_entity.pdbx_description
1 polymer ?
#
loop_
_entity_poly.entity_id
_entity_poly.type
_entity_poly.pdbx_seq_one_letter_code
_entity_poly.pdbx_strand_id
1 'polypeptide(L)'
;MLNRRLPLGRYFGIPLYVHWTFSLLLLAVGLERMRNDGRWQDALLSICIVLTVYLCVTLHEYGHAMMAKAFGVGTRDITLLPIGGVARLERMPRQPSQELLIAVAGPAVNVVIASLLIVGMVLWGLATTGPMGAINNALDAIDTDQITFAGFVLIILLANVALIVFNMIPAFPMDGGRVLRSLLAMLMDYPRATWWASRIGLGCAFLMGGIAILNSYYVMLFIAFFVAWAGMSEARQVSIGEAVRGLKVSQVMIRIPHQLCLQIDQSLEQAAHHWQHFPGETMPVCSPEGECLGMLSLKDLISGLNAGHGAQPVVTIAQRNIPRISPDEGIDSLLGRLPSRGIRQMPVVTAEGRLIGIVDLDNVMQRAALAGTIPFGPMAVPESYLLSPLESLRRGAADHPPEKVLENDARMEGPQDTINSGGTEHATDTTNPTSFTKPDTTP
;
A
#
# COMPACT_ATOMS: atom_id res chain seq x y z
N MET A 1 -0.46 21.23 -0.99
CA MET A 1 -1.58 22.05 -0.47
C MET A 1 -2.93 21.30 -0.43
N LEU A 2 -3.13 20.18 -1.15
CA LEU A 2 -4.40 19.44 -1.21
C LEU A 2 -4.84 18.65 0.05
N ASN A 3 -4.02 18.56 1.10
CA ASN A 3 -4.31 17.71 2.27
C ASN A 3 -5.03 18.44 3.42
N ARG A 4 -5.70 19.57 3.13
CA ARG A 4 -6.34 20.39 4.16
C ARG A 4 -7.62 19.72 4.67
N ARG A 5 -7.58 19.27 5.92
CA ARG A 5 -8.70 18.78 6.70
C ARG A 5 -9.04 19.79 7.78
N LEU A 6 -10.32 20.16 7.85
CA LEU A 6 -10.85 21.11 8.82
C LEU A 6 -11.33 20.33 10.06
N PRO A 7 -10.83 20.61 11.28
CA PRO A 7 -11.31 19.95 12.47
C PRO A 7 -12.73 20.42 12.80
N LEU A 8 -13.65 19.49 13.03
CA LEU A 8 -15.00 19.76 13.54
C LEU A 8 -15.10 19.62 15.06
N GLY A 9 -14.19 18.87 15.67
CA GLY A 9 -14.16 18.62 17.12
C GLY A 9 -13.64 17.22 17.46
N ARG A 10 -13.75 16.85 18.74
CA ARG A 10 -13.43 15.51 19.24
C ARG A 10 -14.62 14.98 20.02
N TYR A 11 -15.22 13.90 19.53
CA TYR A 11 -16.38 13.25 20.17
C TYR A 11 -16.02 11.81 20.53
N PHE A 12 -16.40 11.36 21.73
CA PHE A 12 -16.07 10.02 22.27
C PHE A 12 -14.56 9.67 22.30
N GLY A 13 -13.70 10.69 22.27
CA GLY A 13 -12.24 10.55 22.19
C GLY A 13 -11.68 10.49 20.76
N ILE A 14 -12.54 10.55 19.74
CA ILE A 14 -12.18 10.40 18.33
C ILE A 14 -12.24 11.79 17.66
N PRO A 15 -11.14 12.27 17.06
CA PRO A 15 -11.16 13.53 16.32
C PRO A 15 -11.94 13.38 15.01
N LEU A 16 -12.81 14.35 14.74
CA LEU A 16 -13.66 14.43 13.56
C LEU A 16 -13.19 15.55 12.64
N TYR A 17 -13.02 15.24 11.36
CA TYR A 17 -12.56 16.17 10.33
C TYR A 17 -13.51 16.21 9.14
N VAL A 18 -13.50 17.34 8.44
CA VAL A 18 -14.11 17.50 7.12
C VAL A 18 -13.02 17.82 6.12
N HIS A 19 -12.99 17.11 5.00
CA HIS A 19 -12.11 17.45 3.90
C HIS A 19 -12.65 18.69 3.16
N TRP A 20 -11.78 19.59 2.71
CA TRP A 20 -12.20 20.84 2.05
C TRP A 20 -13.09 20.60 0.81
N THR A 21 -12.95 19.46 0.13
CA THR A 21 -13.80 19.10 -1.02
C THR A 21 -15.26 18.92 -0.64
N PHE A 22 -15.58 18.69 0.63
CA PHE A 22 -16.96 18.66 1.12
C PHE A 22 -17.68 20.00 0.90
N SER A 23 -16.98 21.13 1.04
CA SER A 23 -17.54 22.45 0.76
C SER A 23 -17.93 22.61 -0.72
N LEU A 24 -17.23 21.94 -1.64
CA LEU A 24 -17.60 21.94 -3.07
C LEU A 24 -18.92 21.20 -3.30
N LEU A 25 -19.18 20.12 -2.57
CA LEU A 25 -20.46 19.40 -2.65
C LEU A 25 -21.62 20.30 -2.19
N LEU A 26 -21.47 20.98 -1.05
CA LEU A 26 -22.48 21.92 -0.55
C LEU A 26 -22.72 23.06 -1.54
N LEU A 27 -21.65 23.60 -2.11
CA LEU A 27 -21.73 24.65 -3.13
C LEU A 27 -22.44 24.15 -4.39
N ALA A 28 -22.09 22.95 -4.89
CA ALA A 28 -22.69 22.37 -6.09
C ALA A 28 -24.20 22.16 -5.90
N VAL A 29 -24.63 21.55 -4.80
CA VAL A 29 -26.04 21.31 -4.49
C VAL A 29 -26.81 22.64 -4.33
N GLY A 30 -26.21 23.61 -3.63
CA GLY A 30 -26.82 24.93 -3.46
C GLY A 30 -26.97 25.69 -4.79
N LEU A 31 -25.93 25.67 -5.64
CA LEU A 31 -25.95 26.31 -6.96
C LEU A 31 -26.93 25.63 -7.91
N GLU A 32 -27.00 24.30 -7.91
CA GLU A 32 -27.92 23.53 -8.74
C GLU A 32 -29.37 23.88 -8.41
N ARG A 33 -29.74 23.88 -7.13
CA ARG A 33 -31.12 24.23 -6.72
C ARG A 33 -31.43 25.71 -6.99
N MET A 34 -30.45 26.59 -6.81
CA MET A 34 -30.60 28.01 -7.16
C MET A 34 -30.77 28.24 -8.67
N ARG A 35 -30.16 27.39 -9.52
CA ARG A 35 -30.31 27.48 -10.98
C ARG A 35 -31.67 26.98 -11.47
N ASN A 36 -32.24 25.97 -10.81
CA ASN A 36 -33.49 25.36 -11.23
C ASN A 36 -34.71 26.22 -10.84
N ASP A 37 -34.77 26.68 -9.59
CA ASP A 37 -35.99 27.30 -9.05
C ASP A 37 -35.83 28.79 -8.70
N GLY A 38 -34.59 29.28 -8.62
CA GLY A 38 -34.27 30.66 -8.24
C GLY A 38 -34.56 31.02 -6.77
N ARG A 39 -35.12 30.10 -5.96
CA ARG A 39 -35.47 30.33 -4.55
C ARG A 39 -34.33 29.95 -3.62
N TRP A 40 -33.81 30.92 -2.88
CA TRP A 40 -32.75 30.69 -1.88
C TRP A 40 -33.18 29.77 -0.73
N GLN A 41 -34.48 29.70 -0.43
CA GLN A 41 -35.06 28.84 0.60
C GLN A 41 -34.87 27.36 0.27
N ASP A 42 -35.13 26.98 -0.99
CA ASP A 42 -35.00 25.60 -1.45
C ASP A 42 -33.53 25.18 -1.51
N ALA A 43 -32.63 26.10 -1.91
CA ALA A 43 -31.19 25.87 -1.84
C ALA A 43 -30.71 25.64 -0.38
N LEU A 44 -31.20 26.43 0.57
CA LEU A 44 -30.88 26.26 1.99
C LEU A 44 -31.39 24.92 2.52
N LEU A 45 -32.62 24.54 2.17
CA LEU A 45 -33.21 23.26 2.58
C LEU A 45 -32.45 22.06 1.99
N SER A 46 -32.05 22.11 0.72
CA SER A 46 -31.20 21.09 0.10
C SER A 46 -29.85 20.96 0.80
N ILE A 47 -29.22 22.08 1.18
CA ILE A 47 -27.98 22.06 1.98
C ILE A 47 -28.25 21.41 3.35
N CYS A 48 -29.34 21.75 4.04
CA CYS A 48 -29.73 21.12 5.30
C CYS A 48 -29.96 19.61 5.16
N ILE A 49 -30.56 19.15 4.06
CA ILE A 49 -30.72 17.72 3.75
C ILE A 49 -29.35 17.06 3.64
N VAL A 50 -28.45 17.61 2.84
CA VAL A 50 -27.09 17.04 2.67
C VAL A 50 -26.37 16.96 4.01
N LEU A 51 -26.40 18.03 4.81
CA LEU A 51 -25.80 18.03 6.14
C LEU A 51 -26.41 16.97 7.07
N THR A 52 -27.72 16.75 6.99
CA THR A 52 -28.41 15.74 7.81
C THR A 52 -28.11 14.31 7.35
N VAL A 53 -28.01 14.07 6.03
CA VAL A 53 -27.54 12.79 5.49
C VAL A 53 -26.11 12.52 5.94
N TYR A 54 -25.23 13.52 5.91
CA TYR A 54 -23.86 13.38 6.40
C TYR A 54 -23.76 13.21 7.91
N LEU A 55 -24.71 13.75 8.67
CA LEU A 55 -24.84 13.43 10.08
C LEU A 55 -25.16 11.93 10.26
N CYS A 56 -26.06 11.37 9.45
CA CYS A 56 -26.36 9.93 9.46
C CYS A 56 -25.12 9.09 9.09
N VAL A 57 -24.36 9.49 8.06
CA VAL A 57 -23.07 8.87 7.70
C VAL A 57 -22.06 8.98 8.85
N THR A 58 -22.00 10.12 9.51
CA THR A 58 -21.10 10.31 10.67
C THR A 58 -21.49 9.36 11.81
N LEU A 59 -22.78 9.25 12.12
CA LEU A 59 -23.28 8.33 13.14
C LEU A 59 -23.02 6.86 12.78
N HIS A 60 -23.14 6.50 11.50
CA HIS A 60 -22.75 5.19 10.97
C HIS A 60 -21.27 4.88 11.25
N GLU A 61 -20.36 5.80 10.91
CA GLU A 61 -18.92 5.66 11.19
C GLU A 61 -18.63 5.56 12.71
N TYR A 62 -19.38 6.31 13.53
CA TYR A 62 -19.30 6.19 14.99
C TYR A 62 -19.78 4.82 15.47
N GLY A 63 -20.77 4.20 14.81
CA GLY A 63 -21.19 2.82 15.10
C GLY A 63 -20.02 1.85 15.01
N HIS A 64 -19.28 1.86 13.90
CA HIS A 64 -18.07 1.07 13.73
C HIS A 64 -17.01 1.39 14.78
N ALA A 65 -16.71 2.68 14.97
CA ALA A 65 -15.66 3.12 15.86
C ALA A 65 -15.93 2.77 17.33
N MET A 66 -17.19 2.87 17.77
CA MET A 66 -17.58 2.53 19.14
C MET A 66 -17.56 1.03 19.38
N MET A 67 -17.99 0.22 18.41
CA MET A 67 -17.87 -1.24 18.50
C MET A 67 -16.40 -1.68 18.51
N ALA A 68 -15.55 -1.07 17.67
CA ALA A 68 -14.12 -1.34 17.68
C ALA A 68 -13.47 -0.98 19.02
N LYS A 69 -13.85 0.16 19.60
CA LYS A 69 -13.40 0.59 20.93
C LYS A 69 -13.79 -0.41 22.03
N ALA A 70 -14.98 -1.03 21.93
CA ALA A 70 -15.41 -2.07 22.87
C ALA A 70 -14.50 -3.32 22.82
N PHE A 71 -13.86 -3.60 21.68
CA PHE A 71 -12.85 -4.66 21.53
C PHE A 71 -11.40 -4.18 21.77
N GLY A 72 -11.21 -2.98 22.31
CA GLY A 72 -9.88 -2.44 22.61
C GLY A 72 -9.10 -1.99 21.37
N VAL A 73 -9.79 -1.68 20.28
CA VAL A 73 -9.18 -1.09 19.08
C VAL A 73 -9.46 0.42 19.05
N GLY A 74 -8.39 1.22 19.01
CA GLY A 74 -8.50 2.67 18.88
C GLY A 74 -8.90 3.11 17.47
N THR A 75 -9.54 4.28 17.39
CA THR A 75 -9.84 4.97 16.13
C THR A 75 -8.99 6.23 16.06
N ARG A 76 -8.13 6.33 15.06
CA ARG A 76 -7.22 7.48 14.87
C ARG A 76 -8.02 8.76 14.62
N ASP A 77 -8.98 8.69 13.69
CA ASP A 77 -9.86 9.80 13.33
C ASP A 77 -10.98 9.35 12.38
N ILE A 78 -12.00 10.21 12.26
CA ILE A 78 -13.06 10.11 11.24
C ILE A 78 -12.96 11.33 10.34
N THR A 79 -12.93 11.12 9.02
CA THR A 79 -12.90 12.21 8.03
C THR A 79 -14.10 12.11 7.08
N LEU A 80 -14.86 13.19 6.93
CA LEU A 80 -15.94 13.30 5.95
C LEU A 80 -15.41 13.77 4.60
N LEU A 81 -15.74 13.03 3.54
CA LEU A 81 -15.41 13.27 2.14
C LEU A 81 -16.71 13.39 1.33
N PRO A 82 -16.72 14.00 0.13
CA PRO A 82 -17.92 14.06 -0.72
C PRO A 82 -18.52 12.71 -1.12
N ILE A 83 -17.74 11.63 -1.00
CA ILE A 83 -18.15 10.26 -1.32
C ILE A 83 -18.64 9.48 -0.08
N GLY A 84 -18.54 10.03 1.13
CA GLY A 84 -18.91 9.35 2.38
C GLY A 84 -18.00 9.68 3.57
N GLY A 85 -18.12 8.88 4.63
CA GLY A 85 -17.24 8.93 5.80
C GLY A 85 -16.10 7.92 5.68
N VAL A 86 -14.96 8.22 6.29
CA VAL A 86 -13.87 7.25 6.45
C VAL A 86 -13.42 7.27 7.91
N ALA A 87 -13.75 6.21 8.65
CA ALA A 87 -13.16 5.92 9.95
C ALA A 87 -11.81 5.20 9.79
N ARG A 88 -10.73 5.80 10.30
CA ARG A 88 -9.40 5.16 10.33
C ARG A 88 -9.16 4.48 11.66
N LEU A 89 -9.45 3.19 11.71
CA LEU A 89 -9.09 2.32 12.83
C LEU A 89 -7.57 2.12 12.90
N GLU A 90 -7.03 1.94 14.10
CA GLU A 90 -5.59 1.66 14.29
C GLU A 90 -5.18 0.31 13.71
N ARG A 91 -6.05 -0.67 13.84
CA ARG A 91 -5.93 -2.02 13.27
C ARG A 91 -7.31 -2.64 13.16
N MET A 92 -7.52 -3.52 12.20
CA MET A 92 -8.72 -4.38 12.19
C MET A 92 -8.47 -5.60 13.09
N PRO A 93 -9.42 -5.98 13.97
CA PRO A 93 -9.32 -7.25 14.69
C PRO A 93 -9.25 -8.43 13.73
N ARG A 94 -8.44 -9.43 14.06
CA ARG A 94 -8.33 -10.68 13.28
C ARG A 94 -9.29 -11.77 13.73
N GLN A 95 -9.97 -11.59 14.87
CA GLN A 95 -11.02 -12.52 15.31
C GLN A 95 -12.27 -12.29 14.44
N PRO A 96 -12.72 -13.30 13.67
CA PRO A 96 -13.82 -13.12 12.72
C PRO A 96 -15.11 -12.61 13.37
N SER A 97 -15.40 -13.04 14.60
CA SER A 97 -16.58 -12.58 15.35
C SER A 97 -16.51 -11.09 15.72
N GLN A 98 -15.35 -10.60 16.13
CA GLN A 98 -15.15 -9.19 16.46
C GLN A 98 -15.30 -8.33 15.21
N GLU A 99 -14.70 -8.77 14.11
CA GLU A 99 -14.81 -8.06 12.84
C GLU A 99 -16.24 -8.02 12.31
N LEU A 100 -16.97 -9.14 12.38
CA LEU A 100 -18.39 -9.21 12.03
C LEU A 100 -19.21 -8.19 12.82
N LEU A 101 -19.02 -8.15 14.14
CA LEU A 101 -19.76 -7.23 15.01
C LEU A 101 -19.42 -5.77 14.69
N ILE A 102 -18.15 -5.45 14.41
CA ILE A 102 -17.75 -4.10 13.98
C ILE A 102 -18.40 -3.76 12.64
N ALA A 103 -18.34 -4.65 11.65
CA ALA A 103 -18.89 -4.41 10.31
C ALA A 103 -20.42 -4.22 10.32
N VAL A 104 -21.14 -4.91 11.19
CA VAL A 104 -22.61 -4.75 11.33
C VAL A 104 -22.97 -3.51 12.15
N ALA A 105 -22.08 -3.01 13.01
CA ALA A 105 -22.39 -1.90 13.92
C ALA A 105 -22.80 -0.60 13.22
N GLY A 106 -22.12 -0.21 12.14
CA GLY A 106 -22.51 0.96 11.35
C GLY A 106 -23.90 0.83 10.73
N PRO A 107 -24.18 -0.20 9.91
CA PRO A 107 -25.51 -0.47 9.36
C PRO A 107 -26.60 -0.56 10.43
N ALA A 108 -26.31 -1.14 11.60
CA ALA A 108 -27.26 -1.20 12.71
C ALA A 108 -27.66 0.20 13.22
N VAL A 109 -26.74 1.17 13.23
CA VAL A 109 -27.06 2.57 13.56
C VAL A 109 -28.07 3.14 12.56
N ASN A 110 -27.89 2.92 11.26
CA ASN A 110 -28.84 3.38 10.24
C ASN A 110 -30.20 2.69 10.36
N VAL A 111 -30.24 1.40 10.71
CA VAL A 111 -31.50 0.67 10.96
C VAL A 111 -32.26 1.32 12.13
N VAL A 112 -31.56 1.66 13.20
CA VAL A 112 -32.16 2.36 14.35
C VAL A 112 -32.69 3.72 13.94
N ILE A 113 -31.91 4.52 13.20
CA ILE A 113 -32.35 5.83 12.70
C ILE A 113 -33.59 5.70 11.82
N ALA A 114 -33.58 4.80 10.83
CA ALA A 114 -34.71 4.57 9.93
C ALA A 114 -35.97 4.14 10.72
N SER A 115 -35.82 3.25 11.69
CA SER A 115 -36.92 2.78 12.53
C SER A 115 -37.52 3.92 13.36
N LEU A 116 -36.69 4.78 13.95
CA LEU A 116 -37.15 5.95 14.72
C LEU A 116 -37.87 6.97 13.83
N LEU A 117 -37.40 7.20 12.60
CA LEU A 117 -38.06 8.09 11.64
C LEU A 117 -39.44 7.55 11.22
N ILE A 118 -39.55 6.25 10.95
CA ILE A 118 -40.85 5.60 10.64
C ILE A 118 -41.82 5.75 11.80
N VAL A 119 -41.39 5.44 13.03
CA VAL A 119 -42.22 5.61 14.23
C VAL A 119 -42.64 7.07 14.39
N GLY A 120 -41.72 8.02 14.21
CA GLY A 120 -42.02 9.46 14.25
C GLY A 120 -43.06 9.89 13.22
N MET A 121 -42.96 9.42 11.98
CA MET A 121 -43.94 9.72 10.92
C MET A 121 -45.33 9.17 11.23
N VAL A 122 -45.40 7.96 11.80
CA VAL A 122 -46.66 7.34 12.23
C VAL A 122 -47.29 8.15 13.37
N LEU A 123 -46.51 8.52 14.38
CA LEU A 123 -47.00 9.29 15.53
C LEU A 123 -47.46 10.71 15.15
N TRP A 124 -46.81 11.34 14.16
CA TRP A 124 -47.22 12.66 13.66
C TRP A 124 -48.47 12.58 12.76
N GLY A 125 -48.93 11.39 12.39
CA GLY A 125 -50.07 11.25 11.47
C GLY A 125 -49.74 11.53 10.00
N LEU A 126 -48.45 11.50 9.62
CA LEU A 126 -48.03 11.52 8.20
C LEU A 126 -48.24 10.18 7.50
N ALA A 127 -48.40 9.10 8.26
CA ALA A 127 -48.55 7.72 7.77
C ALA A 127 -49.95 7.16 8.04
N THR A 128 -51.01 7.97 7.87
CA THR A 128 -52.41 7.57 8.11
C THR A 128 -52.89 6.41 7.23
N THR A 129 -52.24 6.16 6.10
CA THR A 129 -52.48 5.06 5.16
C THR A 129 -51.50 3.90 5.30
N GLY A 130 -50.72 3.86 6.39
CA GLY A 130 -49.66 2.86 6.64
C GLY A 130 -48.32 3.22 5.98
N PRO A 131 -47.28 2.38 6.14
CA PRO A 131 -45.91 2.68 5.68
C PRO A 131 -45.82 2.92 4.16
N MET A 132 -46.54 2.12 3.37
CA MET A 132 -46.58 2.29 1.91
C MET A 132 -47.34 3.53 1.48
N GLY A 133 -48.39 3.90 2.21
CA GLY A 133 -49.13 5.14 1.96
C GLY A 133 -48.32 6.39 2.30
N ALA A 134 -47.48 6.32 3.34
CA ALA A 134 -46.53 7.39 3.67
C ALA A 134 -45.46 7.57 2.59
N ILE A 135 -44.95 6.47 2.02
CA ILE A 135 -43.99 6.51 0.91
C ILE A 135 -44.65 7.10 -0.34
N ASN A 136 -45.85 6.65 -0.72
CA ASN A 136 -46.56 7.16 -1.89
C ASN A 136 -46.88 8.66 -1.75
N ASN A 137 -47.45 9.07 -0.62
CA ASN A 137 -47.76 10.48 -0.36
C ASN A 137 -46.51 11.37 -0.36
N ALA A 138 -45.37 10.84 0.09
CA ALA A 138 -44.13 11.60 0.14
C ALA A 138 -43.35 11.54 -1.19
N LEU A 139 -43.54 10.52 -2.04
CA LEU A 139 -43.11 10.52 -3.45
C LEU A 139 -43.90 11.53 -4.27
N ASP A 140 -45.22 11.61 -4.07
CA ASP A 140 -46.08 12.63 -4.69
C ASP A 140 -45.69 14.05 -4.23
N ALA A 141 -45.20 14.19 -2.99
CA ALA A 141 -44.68 15.44 -2.46
C ALA A 141 -43.27 15.81 -2.98
N ILE A 142 -42.52 14.86 -3.56
CA ILE A 142 -41.25 15.14 -4.26
C ILE A 142 -41.53 15.64 -5.69
N ASP A 143 -42.64 15.22 -6.28
CA ASP A 143 -43.08 15.65 -7.63
C ASP A 143 -43.72 17.05 -7.62
N THR A 144 -44.19 17.50 -6.45
CA THR A 144 -44.56 18.89 -6.22
C THR A 144 -43.27 19.63 -5.88
N ASP A 145 -42.83 20.58 -6.72
CA ASP A 145 -41.52 21.27 -6.73
C ASP A 145 -41.15 22.08 -5.44
N GLN A 146 -41.76 21.78 -4.30
CA GLN A 146 -41.45 22.28 -2.97
C GLN A 146 -41.21 21.13 -1.98
N ILE A 147 -40.01 21.09 -1.41
CA ILE A 147 -39.66 20.11 -0.39
C ILE A 147 -40.40 20.45 0.91
N THR A 148 -41.44 19.69 1.23
CA THR A 148 -42.17 19.79 2.51
C THR A 148 -41.36 19.18 3.66
N PHE A 149 -41.73 19.48 4.92
CA PHE A 149 -41.15 18.80 6.09
C PHE A 149 -41.32 17.27 6.03
N ALA A 150 -42.45 16.79 5.48
CA ALA A 150 -42.70 15.38 5.21
C ALA A 150 -41.69 14.81 4.20
N GLY A 151 -41.47 15.53 3.09
CA GLY A 151 -40.47 15.18 2.08
C GLY A 151 -39.05 15.17 2.65
N PHE A 152 -38.70 16.13 3.50
CA PHE A 152 -37.42 16.14 4.22
C PHE A 152 -37.21 14.84 5.01
N VAL A 153 -38.17 14.47 5.86
CA VAL A 153 -38.08 13.25 6.68
C VAL A 153 -38.01 11.99 5.80
N LEU A 154 -38.81 11.93 4.74
CA LEU A 154 -38.77 10.81 3.78
C LEU A 154 -37.39 10.70 3.13
N ILE A 155 -36.79 11.80 2.67
CA ILE A 155 -35.47 11.79 2.04
C ILE A 155 -34.41 11.25 3.01
N ILE A 156 -34.44 11.66 4.29
CA ILE A 156 -33.51 11.14 5.30
C ILE A 156 -33.77 9.64 5.58
N LEU A 157 -35.02 9.21 5.61
CA LEU A 157 -35.38 7.79 5.75
C LEU A 157 -34.83 6.97 4.58
N LEU A 158 -35.13 7.40 3.34
CA LEU A 158 -34.66 6.74 2.12
C LEU A 158 -33.13 6.74 2.04
N ALA A 159 -32.47 7.81 2.45
CA ALA A 159 -31.01 7.86 2.54
C ALA A 159 -30.46 6.82 3.53
N ASN A 160 -31.06 6.65 4.71
CA ASN A 160 -30.64 5.62 5.67
C ASN A 160 -30.89 4.21 5.13
N VAL A 161 -32.03 3.96 4.49
CA VAL A 161 -32.32 2.67 3.83
C VAL A 161 -31.30 2.39 2.72
N ALA A 162 -31.00 3.39 1.89
CA ALA A 162 -29.98 3.28 0.85
C ALA A 162 -28.59 2.99 1.44
N LEU A 163 -28.20 3.66 2.53
CA LEU A 163 -26.95 3.38 3.24
C LEU A 163 -26.89 1.95 3.77
N ILE A 164 -27.99 1.41 4.32
CA ILE A 164 -28.06 0.02 4.78
C ILE A 164 -27.90 -0.93 3.59
N VAL A 165 -28.72 -0.76 2.56
CA VAL A 165 -28.72 -1.65 1.39
C VAL A 165 -27.37 -1.64 0.71
N PHE A 166 -26.82 -0.46 0.42
CA PHE A 166 -25.54 -0.32 -0.24
C PHE A 166 -24.41 -0.88 0.62
N ASN A 167 -24.33 -0.51 1.90
CA ASN A 167 -23.27 -1.03 2.76
C ASN A 167 -23.39 -2.52 3.04
N MET A 168 -24.55 -3.16 2.91
CA MET A 168 -24.72 -4.61 3.08
C MET A 168 -24.58 -5.42 1.78
N ILE A 169 -24.24 -4.78 0.65
CA ILE A 169 -23.83 -5.52 -0.55
C ILE A 169 -22.57 -6.33 -0.22
N PRO A 170 -22.52 -7.63 -0.55
CA PRO A 170 -21.39 -8.52 -0.24
C PRO A 170 -20.18 -8.27 -1.16
N ALA A 171 -19.69 -7.03 -1.22
CA ALA A 171 -18.55 -6.62 -2.01
C ALA A 171 -17.72 -5.57 -1.27
N PHE A 172 -16.41 -5.62 -1.41
CA PHE A 172 -15.53 -4.54 -0.93
C PHE A 172 -15.68 -3.30 -1.83
N PRO A 173 -15.50 -2.09 -1.28
CA PRO A 173 -15.03 -1.76 0.07
C PRO A 173 -16.16 -1.65 1.11
N MET A 174 -17.38 -2.06 0.78
CA MET A 174 -18.55 -1.93 1.65
C MET A 174 -18.49 -2.89 2.84
N ASP A 175 -19.22 -2.57 3.91
CA ASP A 175 -19.24 -3.37 5.14
C ASP A 175 -19.71 -4.80 4.90
N GLY A 176 -20.61 -5.02 3.95
CA GLY A 176 -21.17 -6.31 3.58
C GLY A 176 -20.10 -7.26 3.04
N GLY A 177 -19.07 -6.72 2.37
CA GLY A 177 -17.88 -7.47 2.01
C GLY A 177 -17.11 -7.97 3.25
N ARG A 178 -17.00 -7.14 4.29
CA ARG A 178 -16.38 -7.52 5.58
C ARG A 178 -17.24 -8.48 6.38
N VAL A 179 -18.57 -8.31 6.37
CA VAL A 179 -19.54 -9.23 6.97
C VAL A 179 -19.39 -10.61 6.33
N LEU A 180 -19.48 -10.69 5.00
CA LEU A 180 -19.31 -11.93 4.25
C LEU A 180 -17.94 -12.57 4.53
N ARG A 181 -16.86 -11.78 4.45
CA ARG A 181 -15.51 -12.27 4.76
C ARG A 181 -15.41 -12.83 6.17
N SER A 182 -15.99 -12.15 7.16
CA SER A 182 -15.95 -12.58 8.56
C SER A 182 -16.72 -13.87 8.78
N LEU A 183 -17.90 -14.02 8.15
CA LEU A 183 -18.67 -15.26 8.19
C LEU A 183 -17.91 -16.43 7.55
N LEU A 184 -17.29 -16.20 6.39
CA LEU A 184 -16.45 -17.20 5.75
C LEU A 184 -15.24 -17.55 6.61
N ALA A 185 -14.61 -16.56 7.25
CA ALA A 185 -13.44 -16.75 8.11
C ALA A 185 -13.73 -17.51 9.41
N MET A 186 -15.01 -17.70 9.78
CA MET A 186 -15.39 -18.64 10.84
C MET A 186 -15.28 -20.10 10.40
N LEU A 187 -15.30 -20.37 9.10
CA LEU A 187 -15.30 -21.70 8.51
C LEU A 187 -13.98 -22.06 7.81
N MET A 188 -13.17 -21.06 7.45
CA MET A 188 -11.91 -21.24 6.72
C MET A 188 -10.87 -20.19 7.10
N ASP A 189 -9.63 -20.37 6.63
CA ASP A 189 -8.54 -19.42 6.88
C ASP A 189 -8.85 -18.01 6.34
N TYR A 190 -8.45 -16.99 7.09
CA TYR A 190 -8.69 -15.59 6.76
C TYR A 190 -8.27 -15.17 5.32
N PRO A 191 -7.11 -15.59 4.77
CA PRO A 191 -6.76 -15.30 3.38
C PRO A 191 -7.73 -15.92 2.36
N ARG A 192 -8.18 -17.17 2.60
CA ARG A 192 -9.13 -17.87 1.73
C ARG A 192 -10.50 -17.22 1.79
N ALA A 193 -10.96 -16.83 2.99
CA ALA A 193 -12.19 -16.10 3.19
C ALA A 193 -12.18 -14.75 2.46
N THR A 194 -11.06 -14.01 2.53
CA THR A 194 -10.88 -12.76 1.79
C THR A 194 -10.94 -12.97 0.29
N TRP A 195 -10.27 -14.01 -0.21
CA TRP A 195 -10.26 -14.33 -1.63
C TRP A 195 -11.68 -14.59 -2.16
N TRP A 196 -12.47 -15.40 -1.45
CA TRP A 196 -13.86 -15.68 -1.82
C TRP A 196 -14.76 -14.45 -1.71
N ALA A 197 -14.66 -13.66 -0.64
CA ALA A 197 -15.42 -12.41 -0.49
C ALA A 197 -15.13 -11.43 -1.64
N SER A 198 -13.86 -11.28 -2.04
CA SER A 198 -13.48 -10.44 -3.18
C SER A 198 -13.99 -11.00 -4.52
N ARG A 199 -14.04 -12.32 -4.72
CA ARG A 199 -14.60 -12.93 -5.94
C ARG A 199 -16.12 -12.77 -6.05
N ILE A 200 -16.84 -12.97 -4.94
CA ILE A 200 -18.28 -12.74 -4.88
C ILE A 200 -18.57 -11.26 -5.16
N GLY A 201 -17.82 -10.35 -4.52
CA GLY A 201 -17.96 -8.92 -4.76
C GLY A 201 -17.66 -8.50 -6.20
N LEU A 202 -16.68 -9.12 -6.85
CA LEU A 202 -16.41 -8.92 -8.26
C LEU A 202 -17.58 -9.39 -9.14
N GLY A 203 -18.22 -10.51 -8.80
CA GLY A 203 -19.45 -10.97 -9.44
C GLY A 203 -20.59 -9.95 -9.32
N CYS A 204 -20.80 -9.38 -8.13
CA CYS A 204 -21.76 -8.30 -7.90
C CYS A 204 -21.43 -7.06 -8.74
N ALA A 205 -20.16 -6.67 -8.82
CA ALA A 205 -19.71 -5.54 -9.63
C ALA A 205 -19.97 -5.77 -11.13
N PHE A 206 -19.72 -6.97 -11.65
CA PHE A 206 -20.03 -7.31 -13.04
C PHE A 206 -21.53 -7.28 -13.33
N LEU A 207 -22.35 -7.80 -12.42
CA LEU A 207 -23.81 -7.73 -12.55
C LEU A 207 -24.29 -6.28 -12.59
N MET A 208 -23.81 -5.46 -11.66
CA MET A 208 -24.12 -4.02 -11.60
C MET A 208 -23.63 -3.29 -12.86
N GLY A 209 -22.43 -3.59 -13.35
CA GLY A 209 -21.91 -3.03 -14.60
C GLY A 209 -22.74 -3.45 -15.82
N GLY A 210 -23.18 -4.71 -15.89
CA GLY A 210 -24.05 -5.21 -16.96
C GLY A 210 -25.39 -4.49 -17.00
N ILE A 211 -26.07 -4.38 -15.84
CA ILE A 211 -27.33 -3.61 -15.73
C ILE A 211 -27.09 -2.15 -16.10
N ALA A 212 -25.96 -1.56 -15.69
CA ALA A 212 -25.63 -0.18 -16.00
C ALA A 212 -25.45 0.06 -17.51
N ILE A 213 -24.81 -0.86 -18.23
CA ILE A 213 -24.64 -0.77 -19.68
C ILE A 213 -25.97 -0.91 -20.40
N LEU A 214 -26.80 -1.88 -20.01
CA LEU A 214 -28.10 -2.14 -20.65
C LEU A 214 -29.07 -0.95 -20.52
N ASN A 215 -28.96 -0.17 -19.45
CA ASN A 215 -29.85 0.96 -19.15
C ASN A 215 -29.18 2.33 -19.32
N SER A 216 -27.94 2.39 -19.84
CA SER A 216 -27.14 3.63 -19.96
C SER A 216 -26.93 4.40 -18.64
N TYR A 217 -26.84 3.70 -17.51
CA TYR A 217 -26.58 4.30 -16.19
C TYR A 217 -25.09 4.50 -15.95
N TYR A 218 -24.50 5.54 -16.53
CA TYR A 218 -23.05 5.82 -16.47
C TYR A 218 -22.50 5.95 -15.04
N VAL A 219 -23.27 6.53 -14.11
CA VAL A 219 -22.85 6.66 -12.70
C VAL A 219 -22.73 5.28 -12.05
N MET A 220 -23.71 4.40 -12.27
CA MET A 220 -23.69 3.03 -11.73
C MET A 220 -22.54 2.21 -12.34
N LEU A 221 -22.24 2.41 -13.63
CA LEU A 221 -21.09 1.80 -14.28
C LEU A 221 -19.76 2.24 -13.63
N PHE A 222 -19.62 3.52 -13.33
CA PHE A 222 -18.45 4.06 -12.64
C PHE A 222 -18.30 3.47 -11.22
N ILE A 223 -19.41 3.38 -10.47
CA ILE A 223 -19.43 2.74 -9.15
C ILE A 223 -19.03 1.26 -9.27
N ALA A 224 -19.52 0.55 -10.28
CA ALA A 224 -19.20 -0.87 -10.50
C ALA A 224 -17.70 -1.09 -10.74
N PHE A 225 -17.08 -0.23 -11.56
CA PHE A 225 -15.63 -0.25 -11.76
C PHE A 225 -14.88 -0.04 -10.44
N PHE A 226 -15.28 0.95 -9.63
CA PHE A 226 -14.63 1.24 -8.36
C PHE A 226 -14.77 0.09 -7.35
N VAL A 227 -15.94 -0.53 -7.25
CA VAL A 227 -16.19 -1.71 -6.41
C VAL A 227 -15.31 -2.88 -6.84
N ALA A 228 -15.23 -3.17 -8.14
CA ALA A 228 -14.35 -4.23 -8.67
C ALA A 228 -12.88 -3.96 -8.33
N TRP A 229 -12.41 -2.73 -8.58
CA TRP A 229 -11.03 -2.31 -8.30
C TRP A 229 -10.69 -2.38 -6.81
N ALA A 230 -11.55 -1.82 -5.96
CA ALA A 230 -11.37 -1.83 -4.50
C ALA A 230 -11.35 -3.26 -3.94
N GLY A 231 -12.22 -4.15 -4.41
CA GLY A 231 -12.24 -5.54 -3.95
C GLY A 231 -11.03 -6.36 -4.36
N MET A 232 -10.44 -6.08 -5.52
CA MET A 232 -9.15 -6.66 -5.89
C MET A 232 -8.00 -6.10 -5.03
N SER A 233 -8.04 -4.80 -4.73
CA SER A 233 -7.06 -4.15 -3.86
C SER A 233 -7.07 -4.73 -2.44
N GLU A 234 -8.24 -4.94 -1.85
CA GLU A 234 -8.40 -5.54 -0.51
C GLU A 234 -7.78 -6.94 -0.44
N ALA A 235 -8.10 -7.82 -1.40
CA ALA A 235 -7.53 -9.17 -1.44
C ALA A 235 -6.00 -9.17 -1.55
N ARG A 236 -5.45 -8.24 -2.35
CA ARG A 236 -4.00 -8.08 -2.50
C ARG A 236 -3.35 -7.57 -1.22
N GLN A 237 -3.98 -6.65 -0.49
CA GLN A 237 -3.44 -6.15 0.78
C GLN A 237 -3.40 -7.24 1.85
N VAL A 238 -4.44 -8.05 1.95
CA VAL A 238 -4.48 -9.17 2.90
C VAL A 238 -3.45 -10.24 2.55
N SER A 239 -3.32 -10.62 1.27
CA SER A 239 -2.34 -11.64 0.87
C SER A 239 -0.90 -11.18 1.12
N ILE A 240 -0.60 -9.91 0.84
CA ILE A 240 0.69 -9.31 1.17
C ILE A 240 0.91 -9.34 2.68
N GLY A 241 -0.04 -8.85 3.48
CA GLY A 241 0.09 -8.78 4.94
C GLY A 241 0.27 -10.15 5.61
N GLU A 242 -0.37 -11.20 5.10
CA GLU A 242 -0.22 -12.56 5.61
C GLU A 242 1.08 -13.23 5.17
N ALA A 243 1.60 -12.91 3.97
CA ALA A 243 2.89 -13.44 3.51
C ALA A 243 4.07 -12.99 4.38
N VAL A 244 3.97 -11.80 5.01
CA VAL A 244 5.00 -11.26 5.91
C VAL A 244 4.80 -11.67 7.37
N ARG A 245 3.67 -12.29 7.70
CA ARG A 245 3.26 -12.49 9.09
C ARG A 245 4.14 -13.53 9.77
N GLY A 246 4.61 -13.19 10.97
CA GLY A 246 5.47 -14.07 11.76
C GLY A 246 6.93 -14.09 11.29
N LEU A 247 7.25 -13.38 10.21
CA LEU A 247 8.64 -13.19 9.79
C LEU A 247 9.31 -12.14 10.65
N LYS A 248 10.55 -12.43 11.03
CA LYS A 248 11.45 -11.49 11.70
C LYS A 248 12.26 -10.70 10.69
N VAL A 249 12.66 -9.49 11.06
CA VAL A 249 13.58 -8.65 10.27
C VAL A 249 14.85 -9.42 9.89
N SER A 250 15.40 -10.24 10.80
CA SER A 250 16.56 -11.09 10.54
C SER A 250 16.42 -12.05 9.35
N GLN A 251 15.20 -12.44 8.99
CA GLN A 251 14.92 -13.36 7.88
C GLN A 251 14.79 -12.64 6.53
N VAL A 252 14.61 -11.31 6.54
CA VAL A 252 14.32 -10.51 5.35
C VAL A 252 15.37 -9.43 5.13
N MET A 253 16.21 -9.10 6.12
CA MET A 253 17.30 -8.14 5.97
C MET A 253 18.36 -8.61 4.95
N ILE A 254 19.05 -7.64 4.36
CA ILE A 254 20.29 -7.85 3.61
C ILE A 254 21.42 -7.74 4.63
N ARG A 255 22.14 -8.84 4.87
CA ARG A 255 23.33 -8.79 5.74
C ARG A 255 24.41 -7.96 5.06
N ILE A 256 24.95 -7.00 5.80
CA ILE A 256 26.08 -6.19 5.37
C ILE A 256 27.19 -6.42 6.39
N PRO A 257 28.31 -7.04 6.00
CA PRO A 257 29.43 -7.20 6.90
C PRO A 257 30.04 -5.83 7.19
N HIS A 258 30.63 -5.66 8.38
CA HIS A 258 31.17 -4.37 8.81
C HIS A 258 32.21 -3.79 7.84
N GLN A 259 32.95 -4.65 7.14
CA GLN A 259 33.95 -4.27 6.13
C GLN A 259 33.36 -3.55 4.90
N LEU A 260 32.06 -3.73 4.63
CA LEU A 260 31.37 -3.05 3.53
C LEU A 260 30.74 -1.71 3.97
N CYS A 261 30.89 -1.32 5.24
CA CYS A 261 30.38 -0.06 5.75
C CYS A 261 31.36 1.08 5.51
N LEU A 262 30.83 2.29 5.36
CA LEU A 262 31.67 3.49 5.30
C LEU A 262 32.17 3.83 6.70
N GLN A 263 33.45 4.15 6.81
CA GLN A 263 34.04 4.60 8.09
C GLN A 263 33.74 6.08 8.32
N ILE A 264 33.64 6.49 9.58
CA ILE A 264 33.24 7.86 9.94
C ILE A 264 34.22 8.95 9.48
N ASP A 265 35.51 8.61 9.45
CA ASP A 265 36.63 9.48 9.10
C ASP A 265 36.99 9.44 7.62
N GLN A 266 36.39 8.50 6.89
CA GLN A 266 36.61 8.33 5.45
C GLN A 266 36.13 9.56 4.67
N SER A 267 36.88 9.95 3.64
CA SER A 267 36.49 11.11 2.80
C SER A 267 35.32 10.77 1.87
N LEU A 268 34.59 11.78 1.40
CA LEU A 268 33.53 11.58 0.41
C LEU A 268 34.06 10.96 -0.89
N GLU A 269 35.27 11.32 -1.32
CA GLU A 269 35.89 10.72 -2.51
C GLU A 269 36.14 9.21 -2.33
N GLN A 270 36.66 8.82 -1.17
CA GLN A 270 36.86 7.41 -0.83
C GLN A 270 35.54 6.65 -0.71
N ALA A 271 34.48 7.31 -0.22
CA ALA A 271 33.13 6.75 -0.20
C ALA A 271 32.56 6.55 -1.61
N ALA A 272 32.83 7.48 -2.54
CA ALA A 272 32.43 7.35 -3.94
C ALA A 272 33.08 6.15 -4.65
N HIS A 273 34.36 5.88 -4.38
CA HIS A 273 35.04 4.69 -4.88
C HIS A 273 34.43 3.39 -4.33
N HIS A 274 34.05 3.35 -3.06
CA HIS A 274 33.33 2.21 -2.49
C HIS A 274 31.96 2.02 -3.16
N TRP A 275 31.27 3.12 -3.46
CA TRP A 275 29.95 3.09 -4.07
C TRP A 275 29.94 2.50 -5.48
N GLN A 276 31.03 2.60 -6.24
CA GLN A 276 31.13 2.00 -7.58
C GLN A 276 30.93 0.47 -7.57
N HIS A 277 31.19 -0.17 -6.44
CA HIS A 277 31.09 -1.62 -6.27
C HIS A 277 29.88 -2.01 -5.40
N PHE A 278 29.06 -1.05 -4.97
CA PHE A 278 27.90 -1.27 -4.13
C PHE A 278 26.60 -0.89 -4.86
N PRO A 279 25.67 -1.83 -5.10
CA PRO A 279 24.48 -1.58 -5.90
C PRO A 279 23.36 -0.82 -5.17
N GLY A 280 23.53 -0.48 -3.88
CA GLY A 280 22.48 0.18 -3.08
C GLY A 280 22.51 1.70 -3.13
N GLU A 281 21.36 2.34 -2.92
CA GLU A 281 21.20 3.80 -2.90
C GLU A 281 21.60 4.46 -1.57
N THR A 282 21.74 3.66 -0.51
CA THR A 282 22.26 4.12 0.78
C THR A 282 23.25 3.13 1.37
N MET A 283 24.24 3.64 2.11
CA MET A 283 25.24 2.84 2.81
C MET A 283 25.29 3.21 4.30
N PRO A 284 25.43 2.22 5.20
CA PRO A 284 25.60 2.48 6.61
C PRO A 284 26.99 3.07 6.88
N VAL A 285 27.02 4.05 7.78
CA VAL A 285 28.22 4.70 8.28
C VAL A 285 28.47 4.18 9.69
N CYS A 286 29.63 3.56 9.89
CA CYS A 286 29.98 2.87 11.13
C CYS A 286 31.24 3.46 11.78
N SER A 287 31.35 3.30 13.10
CA SER A 287 32.59 3.53 13.84
C SER A 287 33.58 2.38 13.61
N PRO A 288 34.88 2.57 13.93
CA PRO A 288 35.88 1.50 13.88
C PRO A 288 35.53 0.28 14.75
N GLU A 289 34.73 0.48 15.81
CA GLU A 289 34.27 -0.57 16.73
C GLU A 289 33.04 -1.35 16.21
N GLY A 290 32.51 -0.96 15.04
CA GLY A 290 31.38 -1.61 14.38
C GLY A 290 30.00 -1.04 14.71
N GLU A 291 29.93 0.07 15.47
CA GLU A 291 28.65 0.72 15.79
C GLU A 291 28.11 1.51 14.60
N CYS A 292 26.82 1.32 14.28
CA CYS A 292 26.17 2.08 13.22
C CYS A 292 25.77 3.48 13.72
N LEU A 293 26.39 4.52 13.15
CA LEU A 293 26.17 5.91 13.55
C LEU A 293 25.18 6.66 12.65
N GLY A 294 24.98 6.19 11.42
CA GLY A 294 24.01 6.76 10.49
C GLY A 294 24.01 6.06 9.14
N MET A 295 23.33 6.66 8.17
CA MET A 295 23.37 6.23 6.76
C MET A 295 23.75 7.42 5.88
N LEU A 296 24.55 7.16 4.86
CA LEU A 296 24.78 8.10 3.76
C LEU A 296 23.89 7.70 2.58
N SER A 297 23.32 8.66 1.86
CA SER A 297 22.62 8.40 0.60
C SER A 297 23.51 8.79 -0.59
N LEU A 298 23.35 8.08 -1.71
CA LEU A 298 24.08 8.40 -2.95
C LEU A 298 23.80 9.85 -3.40
N LYS A 299 22.56 10.32 -3.19
CA LYS A 299 22.17 11.70 -3.49
C LYS A 299 22.94 12.72 -2.65
N ASP A 300 23.08 12.48 -1.35
CA ASP A 300 23.81 13.37 -0.44
C ASP A 300 25.31 13.35 -0.74
N LEU A 301 25.85 12.18 -1.09
CA LEU A 301 27.23 12.02 -1.53
C LEU A 301 27.52 12.84 -2.80
N ILE A 302 26.73 12.66 -3.86
CA ILE A 302 26.87 13.41 -5.13
C ILE A 302 26.75 14.92 -4.87
N SER A 303 25.80 15.33 -4.03
CA SER A 303 25.61 16.75 -3.68
C SER A 303 26.83 17.30 -2.92
N GLY A 304 27.41 16.53 -2.01
CA GLY A 304 28.62 16.91 -1.27
C GLY A 304 29.86 17.02 -2.17
N LEU A 305 30.03 16.09 -3.11
CA LEU A 305 31.13 16.12 -4.09
C LEU A 305 31.02 17.33 -5.03
N ASN A 306 29.82 17.59 -5.56
CA ASN A 306 29.57 18.75 -6.43
C ASN A 306 29.76 20.10 -5.72
N ALA A 307 29.58 20.13 -4.39
CA ALA A 307 29.85 21.31 -3.57
C ALA A 307 31.35 21.49 -3.22
N GLY A 308 32.24 20.61 -3.70
CA GLY A 308 33.68 20.69 -3.46
C GLY A 308 34.13 20.13 -2.10
N HIS A 309 33.28 19.37 -1.40
CA HIS A 309 33.59 18.80 -0.09
C HIS A 309 34.26 17.43 -0.14
N GLY A 310 34.95 17.08 -1.23
CA GLY A 310 35.51 15.73 -1.45
C GLY A 310 36.39 15.19 -0.32
N ALA A 311 37.20 16.06 0.28
CA ALA A 311 38.08 15.73 1.40
C ALA A 311 37.40 15.69 2.77
N GLN A 312 36.14 16.14 2.89
CA GLN A 312 35.43 16.13 4.16
C GLN A 312 35.04 14.71 4.58
N PRO A 313 35.02 14.42 5.90
CA PRO A 313 34.65 13.11 6.39
C PRO A 313 33.15 12.84 6.19
N VAL A 314 32.80 11.61 5.81
CA VAL A 314 31.42 11.15 5.54
C VAL A 314 30.46 11.49 6.68
N VAL A 315 30.94 11.47 7.92
CA VAL A 315 30.12 11.72 9.12
C VAL A 315 29.50 13.12 9.19
N THR A 316 29.98 14.07 8.37
CA THR A 316 29.45 15.45 8.27
C THR A 316 28.15 15.54 7.49
N ILE A 317 27.99 14.66 6.49
CA ILE A 317 26.83 14.64 5.58
C ILE A 317 25.89 13.46 5.93
N ALA A 318 26.41 12.42 6.57
CA ALA A 318 25.65 11.25 6.96
C ALA A 318 24.43 11.62 7.83
N GLN A 319 23.27 11.06 7.47
CA GLN A 319 22.04 11.22 8.21
C GLN A 319 22.08 10.32 9.46
N ARG A 320 22.11 10.95 10.64
CA ARG A 320 22.21 10.23 11.94
C ARG A 320 20.86 9.96 12.58
N ASN A 321 19.84 10.74 12.25
CA ASN A 321 18.49 10.59 12.82
C ASN A 321 17.66 9.58 12.04
N ILE A 322 18.16 8.34 11.96
CA ILE A 322 17.52 7.24 11.24
C ILE A 322 17.02 6.21 12.26
N PRO A 323 15.77 5.71 12.11
CA PRO A 323 15.28 4.64 12.95
C PRO A 323 16.17 3.41 12.86
N ARG A 324 16.65 2.94 14.01
CA ARG A 324 17.42 1.69 14.12
C ARG A 324 16.47 0.53 14.36
N ILE A 325 16.64 -0.56 13.61
CA ILE A 325 15.74 -1.72 13.65
C ILE A 325 16.43 -2.88 14.36
N SER A 326 15.69 -3.61 15.21
CA SER A 326 16.20 -4.84 15.83
C SER A 326 16.01 -6.05 14.91
N PRO A 327 16.97 -7.00 14.86
CA PRO A 327 16.83 -8.24 14.06
C PRO A 327 15.67 -9.14 14.51
N ASP A 328 15.23 -9.03 15.76
CA ASP A 328 14.15 -9.83 16.34
C ASP A 328 12.75 -9.22 16.15
N GLU A 329 12.71 -8.01 15.62
CA GLU A 329 11.47 -7.29 15.35
C GLU A 329 10.65 -7.99 14.26
N GLY A 330 9.32 -8.05 14.45
CA GLY A 330 8.40 -8.55 13.42
C GLY A 330 8.22 -7.55 12.30
N ILE A 331 8.24 -8.03 11.05
CA ILE A 331 8.14 -7.15 9.86
C ILE A 331 6.76 -6.48 9.77
N ASP A 332 5.71 -7.14 10.26
CA ASP A 332 4.38 -6.57 10.39
C ASP A 332 4.36 -5.31 11.28
N SER A 333 5.08 -5.36 12.40
CA SER A 333 5.23 -4.22 13.31
C SER A 333 6.09 -3.10 12.71
N LEU A 334 7.07 -3.45 11.88
CA LEU A 334 7.92 -2.51 11.16
C LEU A 334 7.09 -1.76 10.10
N LEU A 335 6.34 -2.48 9.27
CA LEU A 335 5.50 -1.85 8.23
C LEU A 335 4.40 -0.97 8.82
N GLY A 336 3.88 -1.31 10.02
CA GLY A 336 2.84 -0.53 10.69
C GLY A 336 3.31 0.81 11.30
N ARG A 337 4.61 0.96 11.61
CA ARG A 337 5.17 2.16 12.27
C ARG A 337 5.83 3.15 11.30
N LEU A 338 6.09 2.73 10.07
CA LEU A 338 6.90 3.52 9.15
C LEU A 338 6.11 4.68 8.53
N PRO A 339 6.64 5.92 8.61
CA PRO A 339 6.02 7.05 7.94
C PRO A 339 6.11 6.89 6.42
N SER A 340 5.06 7.28 5.70
CA SER A 340 4.95 7.11 4.24
C SER A 340 5.97 7.92 3.41
N ARG A 341 6.85 8.71 4.04
CA ARG A 341 7.85 9.55 3.38
C ARG A 341 9.14 9.63 4.19
N GLY A 342 10.27 9.36 3.54
CA GLY A 342 11.60 9.81 3.99
C GLY A 342 12.69 8.76 3.82
N ILE A 343 12.56 7.61 4.47
CA ILE A 343 13.65 6.65 4.63
C ILE A 343 13.17 5.27 4.17
N ARG A 344 13.70 4.80 3.03
CA ARG A 344 13.34 3.49 2.43
C ARG A 344 14.29 2.38 2.86
N GLN A 345 15.51 2.72 3.28
CA GLN A 345 16.53 1.79 3.73
C GLN A 345 16.96 2.14 5.15
N MET A 346 16.96 1.14 6.04
CA MET A 346 17.23 1.34 7.46
C MET A 346 18.24 0.32 7.99
N PRO A 347 19.14 0.72 8.89
CA PRO A 347 20.11 -0.17 9.48
C PRO A 347 19.44 -1.10 10.50
N VAL A 348 19.83 -2.37 10.44
CA VAL A 348 19.52 -3.39 11.45
C VAL A 348 20.72 -3.50 12.38
N VAL A 349 20.48 -3.29 13.67
CA VAL A 349 21.54 -3.24 14.68
C VAL A 349 21.25 -4.19 15.84
N THR A 350 22.32 -4.66 16.51
CA THR A 350 22.20 -5.41 17.78
C THR A 350 21.78 -4.50 18.93
N ALA A 351 21.52 -5.07 20.12
CA ALA A 351 21.24 -4.31 21.33
C ALA A 351 22.40 -3.37 21.72
N GLU A 352 23.63 -3.73 21.36
CA GLU A 352 24.86 -2.97 21.55
C GLU A 352 25.11 -1.95 20.42
N GLY A 353 24.19 -1.80 19.46
CA GLY A 353 24.30 -0.82 18.38
C GLY A 353 25.19 -1.24 17.21
N ARG A 354 25.67 -2.48 17.17
CA ARG A 354 26.51 -3.00 16.06
C ARG A 354 25.67 -3.30 14.83
N LEU A 355 26.17 -2.95 13.65
CA LEU A 355 25.46 -3.24 12.40
C LEU A 355 25.45 -4.74 12.08
N ILE A 356 24.28 -5.26 11.72
CA ILE A 356 24.09 -6.62 11.22
C ILE A 356 23.73 -6.61 9.72
N GLY A 357 23.01 -5.58 9.28
CA GLY A 357 22.54 -5.47 7.91
C GLY A 357 21.63 -4.27 7.69
N ILE A 358 20.92 -4.28 6.57
CA ILE A 358 19.94 -3.26 6.21
C ILE A 358 18.61 -3.90 5.84
N VAL A 359 17.52 -3.22 6.14
CA VAL A 359 16.20 -3.52 5.56
C VAL A 359 15.93 -2.51 4.48
N ASP A 360 15.62 -3.01 3.29
CA ASP A 360 15.15 -2.22 2.15
C ASP A 360 13.66 -2.44 1.97
N LEU A 361 12.86 -1.40 2.23
CA LEU A 361 11.40 -1.43 2.12
C LEU A 361 10.91 -1.66 0.69
N ASP A 362 11.75 -1.43 -0.32
CA ASP A 362 11.35 -1.61 -1.72
C ASP A 362 11.35 -3.09 -2.10
N ASN A 363 12.24 -3.85 -1.45
CA ASN A 363 12.46 -5.27 -1.71
C ASN A 363 11.96 -6.16 -0.56
N VAL A 364 11.52 -5.57 0.56
CA VAL A 364 11.09 -6.31 1.77
C VAL A 364 9.99 -7.32 1.47
N MET A 365 9.06 -7.02 0.56
CA MET A 365 7.98 -7.94 0.19
C MET A 365 8.46 -9.14 -0.63
N GLN A 366 9.37 -8.92 -1.58
CA GLN A 366 9.95 -10.00 -2.38
C GLN A 366 10.80 -10.91 -1.48
N ARG A 367 11.60 -10.31 -0.60
CA ARG A 367 12.43 -11.04 0.37
C ARG A 367 11.59 -11.79 1.41
N ALA A 368 10.46 -11.20 1.84
CA ALA A 368 9.51 -11.88 2.71
C ALA A 368 8.86 -13.09 2.03
N ALA A 369 8.47 -12.96 0.76
CA ALA A 369 7.94 -14.08 -0.02
C ALA A 369 8.96 -15.24 -0.14
N LEU A 370 10.25 -14.92 -0.35
CA LEU A 370 11.33 -15.92 -0.36
C LEU A 370 11.50 -16.59 1.01
N ALA A 371 11.54 -15.81 2.09
CA ALA A 371 11.70 -16.32 3.45
C ALA A 371 10.51 -17.16 3.93
N GLY A 372 9.30 -16.86 3.45
CA GLY A 372 8.11 -17.68 3.72
C GLY A 372 8.08 -19.01 2.97
N THR A 373 8.85 -19.13 1.87
CA THR A 373 8.88 -20.34 1.03
C THR A 373 9.96 -21.32 1.47
N ILE A 374 11.10 -20.82 1.99
CA ILE A 374 12.23 -21.63 2.44
C ILE A 374 12.57 -21.19 3.87
N PRO A 375 12.50 -22.08 4.88
CA PRO A 375 12.92 -21.73 6.23
C PRO A 375 14.41 -21.37 6.20
N PHE A 376 14.72 -20.09 6.41
CA PHE A 376 16.08 -19.66 6.68
C PHE A 376 16.52 -20.30 7.99
N GLY A 377 17.25 -21.41 7.91
CA GLY A 377 18.12 -21.85 9.00
C GLY A 377 19.15 -20.76 9.28
N PRO A 378 19.80 -20.76 10.47
CA PRO A 378 20.97 -19.92 10.69
C PRO A 378 22.00 -20.30 9.63
N MET A 379 22.09 -19.51 8.56
CA MET A 379 23.13 -19.67 7.56
C MET A 379 24.42 -19.32 8.28
N ALA A 380 25.12 -20.34 8.77
CA ALA A 380 26.45 -20.21 9.31
C ALA A 380 27.24 -19.41 8.29
N VAL A 381 27.79 -18.27 8.70
CA VAL A 381 28.76 -17.55 7.89
C VAL A 381 29.83 -18.58 7.55
N PRO A 382 30.03 -18.92 6.26
CA PRO A 382 31.11 -19.83 5.92
C PRO A 382 32.38 -19.23 6.49
N GLU A 383 33.13 -20.02 7.27
CA GLU A 383 34.35 -19.57 7.95
C GLU A 383 35.34 -18.89 6.98
N SER A 384 35.22 -19.21 5.68
CA SER A 384 35.93 -18.56 4.57
C SER A 384 35.68 -17.05 4.41
N TYR A 385 34.59 -16.50 4.93
CA TYR A 385 34.30 -15.06 4.94
C TYR A 385 34.79 -14.35 6.22
N LEU A 386 35.21 -15.11 7.24
CA LEU A 386 35.76 -14.59 8.50
C LEU A 386 37.29 -14.56 8.51
N LEU A 387 37.96 -15.23 7.56
CA LEU A 387 39.41 -15.21 7.45
C LEU A 387 39.88 -13.86 6.88
N SER A 388 40.76 -13.21 7.63
CA SER A 388 41.47 -12.02 7.16
C SER A 388 42.26 -12.34 5.88
N PRO A 389 42.46 -11.40 4.94
CA PRO A 389 43.33 -11.59 3.78
C PRO A 389 44.77 -12.02 4.14
N LEU A 390 45.18 -11.82 5.41
CA LEU A 390 46.50 -12.19 5.91
C LEU A 390 46.65 -13.69 6.20
N GLU A 391 45.57 -14.42 6.47
CA GLU A 391 45.64 -15.88 6.73
C GLU A 391 45.65 -16.72 5.45
N SER A 392 45.02 -16.25 4.37
CA SER A 392 45.09 -16.91 3.06
C SER A 392 46.50 -16.80 2.45
N LEU A 393 47.18 -15.68 2.64
CA LEU A 393 48.59 -15.50 2.28
C LEU A 393 49.53 -16.38 3.11
N ARG A 394 49.22 -16.59 4.40
CA ARG A 394 50.06 -17.41 5.30
C ARG A 394 49.97 -18.91 5.01
N ARG A 395 48.82 -19.40 4.52
CA ARG A 395 48.66 -20.78 4.05
C ARG A 395 49.25 -21.01 2.66
N GLY A 396 49.16 -20.04 1.75
CA GLY A 396 49.76 -20.14 0.41
C GLY A 396 51.30 -20.17 0.42
N ALA A 397 51.94 -19.57 1.42
CA ALA A 397 53.40 -19.55 1.53
C ALA A 397 54.03 -20.79 2.22
N ALA A 398 53.22 -21.68 2.80
CA ALA A 398 53.72 -22.84 3.54
C ALA A 398 53.88 -24.12 2.69
N ASP A 399 53.35 -24.14 1.46
CA ASP A 399 53.24 -25.36 0.63
C ASP A 399 54.27 -25.45 -0.53
N HIS A 400 55.33 -24.63 -0.54
CA HIS A 400 56.40 -24.72 -1.56
C HIS A 400 57.80 -24.84 -0.94
N PRO A 401 58.46 -26.01 -1.01
CA PRO A 401 59.91 -26.09 -0.81
C PRO A 401 60.65 -25.58 -2.07
N PRO A 402 61.87 -25.04 -1.95
CA PRO A 402 62.61 -24.52 -3.10
C PRO A 402 63.13 -25.69 -3.95
N GLU A 403 62.63 -25.81 -5.19
CA GLU A 403 63.09 -26.83 -6.14
C GLU A 403 64.39 -26.39 -6.83
N LYS A 404 65.32 -27.34 -6.93
CA LYS A 404 66.70 -27.17 -7.38
C LYS A 404 66.79 -26.87 -8.88
N VAL A 405 67.72 -26.00 -9.23
CA VAL A 405 68.30 -25.80 -10.56
C VAL A 405 68.87 -27.12 -11.09
N LEU A 406 68.46 -27.54 -12.29
CA LEU A 406 69.19 -28.50 -13.14
C LEU A 406 69.07 -28.08 -14.62
N GLU A 407 70.25 -27.94 -15.23
CA GLU A 407 70.52 -27.67 -16.65
C GLU A 407 70.31 -28.90 -17.56
N ASN A 408 70.28 -28.61 -18.87
CA ASN A 408 70.68 -29.40 -20.05
C ASN A 408 69.62 -29.95 -21.04
N ASP A 409 69.59 -29.28 -22.20
CA ASP A 409 69.95 -29.75 -23.56
C ASP A 409 69.17 -30.85 -24.33
N ALA A 410 68.70 -30.40 -25.53
CA ALA A 410 68.91 -30.97 -26.88
C ALA A 410 67.83 -31.78 -27.64
N ARG A 411 67.59 -31.30 -28.89
CA ARG A 411 67.30 -31.96 -30.21
C ARG A 411 65.89 -32.53 -30.49
N MET A 412 65.16 -31.96 -31.47
CA MET A 412 65.14 -32.20 -32.95
C MET A 412 64.35 -33.44 -33.39
N GLU A 413 63.25 -33.24 -34.13
CA GLU A 413 62.94 -33.82 -35.46
C GLU A 413 61.43 -33.71 -35.83
N GLY A 414 61.13 -33.20 -37.04
CA GLY A 414 59.88 -33.47 -37.78
C GLY A 414 60.03 -34.76 -38.63
N PRO A 415 59.06 -35.19 -39.47
CA PRO A 415 58.55 -34.41 -40.61
C PRO A 415 57.09 -34.68 -41.05
N GLN A 416 56.73 -34.06 -42.18
CA GLN A 416 55.47 -33.99 -42.93
C GLN A 416 54.95 -35.33 -43.51
N ASP A 417 53.66 -35.38 -43.85
CA ASP A 417 53.20 -35.90 -45.16
C ASP A 417 51.78 -35.46 -45.57
N THR A 418 51.61 -35.27 -46.88
CA THR A 418 50.46 -34.77 -47.65
C THR A 418 49.74 -35.88 -48.44
N ILE A 419 48.59 -35.53 -49.09
CA ILE A 419 47.89 -36.14 -50.28
C ILE A 419 46.44 -36.55 -49.93
N ASN A 420 45.36 -36.40 -50.72
CA ASN A 420 44.89 -35.60 -51.88
C ASN A 420 43.49 -36.19 -52.28
N SER A 421 42.74 -35.49 -53.16
CA SER A 421 41.61 -35.94 -54.04
C SER A 421 40.18 -35.91 -53.45
N GLY A 422 39.10 -35.46 -54.13
CA GLY A 422 38.85 -34.86 -55.47
C GLY A 422 37.43 -34.21 -55.48
N GLY A 423 37.16 -33.13 -56.24
CA GLY A 423 36.40 -33.08 -57.53
C GLY A 423 34.90 -33.45 -57.40
N THR A 424 33.86 -32.74 -57.86
CA THR A 424 33.67 -31.77 -58.97
C THR A 424 32.24 -31.15 -58.91
N GLU A 425 32.15 -29.86 -59.28
CA GLU A 425 31.13 -29.10 -60.06
C GLU A 425 29.61 -29.40 -60.03
N HIS A 426 28.79 -28.35 -59.78
CA HIS A 426 27.92 -27.75 -60.82
C HIS A 426 27.38 -26.36 -60.40
N ALA A 427 27.28 -25.46 -61.39
CA ALA A 427 26.91 -24.06 -61.26
C ALA A 427 25.42 -23.82 -61.54
N THR A 428 24.83 -22.76 -60.96
CA THR A 428 23.98 -21.81 -61.71
C THR A 428 23.75 -20.53 -60.91
N ASP A 429 23.65 -19.47 -61.70
CA ASP A 429 23.76 -18.03 -61.47
C ASP A 429 22.43 -17.41 -60.99
N THR A 430 22.48 -16.28 -60.27
CA THR A 430 21.74 -15.01 -60.55
C THR A 430 21.56 -14.08 -59.33
N THR A 431 22.28 -12.95 -59.41
CA THR A 431 21.85 -11.55 -59.18
C THR A 431 21.28 -11.07 -57.83
N ASN A 432 22.19 -10.46 -57.04
CA ASN A 432 22.27 -9.08 -56.52
C ASN A 432 21.11 -8.35 -55.77
N PRO A 433 21.46 -7.43 -54.82
CA PRO A 433 20.63 -6.96 -53.72
C PRO A 433 19.98 -5.59 -53.96
N THR A 434 18.97 -5.26 -53.16
CA THR A 434 18.39 -3.91 -53.06
C THR A 434 18.57 -3.32 -51.67
N SER A 435 19.36 -2.25 -51.64
CA SER A 435 19.40 -1.21 -50.61
C SER A 435 18.17 -0.30 -50.72
N PHE A 436 17.66 0.20 -49.60
CA PHE A 436 16.85 1.43 -49.60
C PHE A 436 17.09 2.23 -48.32
N THR A 437 17.67 3.41 -48.54
CA THR A 437 17.73 4.58 -47.65
C THR A 437 16.51 5.46 -47.91
N LYS A 438 16.00 6.19 -46.88
CA LYS A 438 15.59 7.62 -46.95
C LYS A 438 15.00 8.15 -45.62
N PRO A 439 14.85 9.48 -45.43
CA PRO A 439 15.35 10.19 -44.25
C PRO A 439 14.28 11.11 -43.60
N ASP A 440 14.77 11.93 -42.67
CA ASP A 440 14.17 12.99 -41.86
C ASP A 440 13.40 14.15 -42.58
N THR A 441 12.67 14.89 -41.71
CA THR A 441 12.17 16.30 -41.75
C THR A 441 10.76 16.64 -42.30
N THR A 442 9.85 16.94 -41.35
CA THR A 442 9.05 18.19 -41.08
C THR A 442 8.73 19.18 -42.23
N PRO A 443 7.62 19.93 -42.18
CA PRO A 443 7.34 20.97 -41.15
C PRO A 443 6.28 20.60 -40.11
#